data_AF-A7RSU8-F1
#
_entry.id   AF-A7RSU8-F1
#
_cell.length_a   1.000
_cell.length_b   1.000
_cell.length_c   1.000
_cell.angle_alpha   90.00
_cell.angle_beta   90.00
_cell.angle_gamma   90.00
#
_symmetry.space_group_name_H-M   'P 1'
#
loop_
_entity.id
_entity.type
_entity.pdbx_description
1 polymer ?
#
loop_
_entity_poly.entity_id
_entity_poly.type
_entity_poly.pdbx_seq_one_letter_code
_entity_poly.pdbx_strand_id
1 'polypeptide(L)'
;KGFAIDILMNLERDLEFEAEIYLVEDKKYGVYDKKLKRWNGMIGDLVDGRAELALTSFEMSSARQDVIDFADAAFMYHDRVIIMPVKSSYTSHDWFGFMKPFGTHLWVAFVSTSVVLVIMVWLIDMYSPYGYKHHFQVFTLRDSFSDLSSTVFKINLDDVTARSPSARFTYAVFSFGTLILISTYTANLMVFLIEKKVEFPISGLHD
;
A
#
# COMPACT_ATOMS: atom_id res chain seq x y z
N LYS A 1 36.94 -16.50 -5.31
CA LYS A 1 36.48 -15.12 -5.59
C LYS A 1 35.22 -14.86 -4.80
N GLY A 2 35.06 -13.68 -4.21
CA GLY A 2 33.93 -13.32 -3.37
C GLY A 2 34.40 -12.56 -2.12
N PHE A 3 33.47 -11.93 -1.42
CA PHE A 3 33.77 -10.98 -0.35
C PHE A 3 34.77 -11.50 0.70
N ALA A 4 34.59 -12.73 1.18
CA ALA A 4 35.51 -13.36 2.13
C ALA A 4 36.92 -13.55 1.53
N ILE A 5 37.01 -13.99 0.28
CA ILE A 5 38.31 -14.19 -0.39
C ILE A 5 39.04 -12.86 -0.59
N ASP A 6 38.30 -11.79 -0.89
CA ASP A 6 38.89 -10.45 -1.06
C ASP A 6 39.43 -9.91 0.26
N ILE A 7 38.80 -10.23 1.40
CA ILE A 7 39.34 -9.95 2.74
C ILE A 7 40.62 -10.74 2.98
N LEU A 8 40.63 -12.05 2.68
CA LEU A 8 41.80 -12.90 2.87
C LEU A 8 43.01 -12.37 2.08
N MET A 9 42.83 -12.02 0.81
CA MET A 9 43.90 -11.48 -0.03
C MET A 9 44.47 -10.16 0.52
N ASN A 10 43.63 -9.32 1.14
CA ASN A 10 44.12 -8.12 1.81
C ASN A 10 44.89 -8.46 3.08
N LEU A 11 44.42 -9.43 3.87
CA LEU A 11 45.13 -9.89 5.07
C LEU A 11 46.48 -10.52 4.73
N GLU A 12 46.56 -11.38 3.71
CA GLU A 12 47.82 -11.98 3.23
C GLU A 12 48.85 -10.92 2.85
N ARG A 13 48.40 -9.84 2.17
CA ARG A 13 49.27 -8.72 1.81
C ARG A 13 49.74 -7.92 3.03
N ASP A 14 48.85 -7.65 3.97
CA ASP A 14 49.11 -6.72 5.07
C ASP A 14 49.85 -7.40 6.24
N LEU A 15 49.68 -8.72 6.42
CA LEU A 15 50.30 -9.54 7.47
C LEU A 15 51.42 -10.46 6.95
N GLU A 16 51.70 -10.43 5.64
CA GLU A 16 52.79 -11.17 4.98
C GLU A 16 52.74 -12.69 5.22
N PHE A 17 51.57 -13.32 5.06
CA PHE A 17 51.40 -14.78 5.11
C PHE A 17 50.83 -15.33 3.80
N GLU A 18 51.01 -16.64 3.59
CA GLU A 18 50.42 -17.39 2.48
C GLU A 18 49.39 -18.38 3.03
N ALA A 19 48.16 -18.33 2.53
CA ALA A 19 47.08 -19.20 2.98
C ALA A 19 46.81 -20.33 1.98
N GLU A 20 46.75 -21.57 2.49
CA GLU A 20 46.17 -22.68 1.74
C GLU A 20 44.67 -22.79 2.05
N ILE A 21 43.83 -22.59 1.04
CA ILE A 21 42.38 -22.58 1.19
C ILE A 21 41.81 -23.95 0.83
N TYR A 22 41.06 -24.54 1.75
CA TYR A 22 40.27 -25.74 1.48
C TYR A 22 38.83 -25.60 1.99
N LEU A 23 37.97 -26.50 1.51
CA LEU A 23 36.59 -26.61 1.95
C LEU A 23 36.49 -27.78 2.94
N VAL A 24 35.87 -27.54 4.09
CA VAL A 24 35.63 -28.60 5.09
C VAL A 24 34.85 -29.77 4.47
N GLU A 25 35.28 -31.00 4.79
CA GLU A 25 34.78 -32.22 4.14
C GLU A 25 33.27 -32.41 4.30
N ASP A 26 32.73 -32.10 5.49
CA ASP A 26 31.33 -32.32 5.83
C ASP A 26 30.40 -31.15 5.42
N LYS A 27 30.97 -30.05 4.91
CA LYS A 27 30.31 -28.80 4.52
C LYS A 27 29.45 -28.17 5.63
N LYS A 28 29.76 -28.43 6.89
CA LYS A 28 29.04 -27.88 8.04
C LYS A 28 29.80 -26.74 8.70
N TYR A 29 29.05 -25.83 9.29
CA TYR A 29 29.58 -24.76 10.12
C TYR A 29 30.27 -25.29 11.38
N GLY A 30 29.61 -26.22 12.06
CA GLY A 30 30.12 -26.84 13.27
C GLY A 30 29.10 -26.81 14.39
N VAL A 31 28.73 -28.01 14.83
CA VAL A 31 27.77 -28.30 15.89
C VAL A 31 28.40 -29.33 16.81
N TYR A 32 28.27 -29.13 18.11
CA TYR A 32 28.75 -30.08 19.09
C TYR A 32 27.91 -31.36 19.07
N ASP A 33 28.54 -32.48 18.72
CA ASP A 33 27.91 -33.79 18.76
C ASP A 33 28.03 -34.38 20.18
N LYS A 34 26.90 -34.42 20.90
CA LYS A 34 26.84 -34.97 22.27
C LYS A 34 27.18 -36.45 22.36
N LYS A 35 26.98 -37.23 21.28
CA LYS A 35 27.24 -38.68 21.27
C LYS A 35 28.73 -38.96 21.11
N LEU A 36 29.35 -38.26 20.16
CA LEU A 36 30.77 -38.40 19.86
C LEU A 36 31.66 -37.51 20.73
N LYS A 37 31.05 -36.62 21.54
CA LYS A 37 31.71 -35.62 22.40
C LYS A 37 32.73 -34.76 21.65
N ARG A 38 32.46 -34.46 20.37
CA ARG A 38 33.37 -33.69 19.51
C ARG A 38 32.61 -32.65 18.68
N TRP A 39 33.33 -31.62 18.27
CA TRP A 39 32.85 -30.68 17.27
C TRP A 39 33.01 -31.27 15.86
N ASN A 40 32.12 -30.89 14.96
CA ASN A 40 32.22 -31.18 13.53
C ASN A 40 32.37 -29.88 12.74
N GLY A 41 32.39 -29.97 11.41
CA GLY A 41 32.49 -28.81 10.54
C GLY A 41 33.75 -27.98 10.75
N MET A 42 33.68 -26.72 10.35
CA MET A 42 34.79 -25.78 10.47
C MET A 42 35.28 -25.62 11.91
N ILE A 43 34.38 -25.66 12.91
CA ILE A 43 34.78 -25.64 14.33
C ILE A 43 35.59 -26.88 14.71
N GLY A 44 35.19 -28.06 14.23
CA GLY A 44 35.94 -29.29 14.47
C GLY A 44 37.36 -29.21 13.91
N ASP A 45 37.52 -28.70 12.68
CA ASP A 45 38.84 -28.56 12.05
C ASP A 45 39.74 -27.57 12.80
N LEU A 46 39.19 -26.47 13.34
CA LEU A 46 39.93 -25.53 14.19
C LEU A 46 40.34 -26.17 15.52
N VAL A 47 39.42 -26.86 16.20
CA VAL A 47 39.68 -27.48 17.51
C VAL A 47 40.66 -28.65 17.38
N ASP A 48 40.59 -29.42 16.30
CA ASP A 48 41.48 -30.54 16.00
C ASP A 48 42.86 -30.07 15.49
N GLY A 49 43.06 -28.77 15.26
CA GLY A 49 44.30 -28.20 14.71
C GLY A 49 44.54 -28.52 13.24
N ARG A 50 43.50 -28.88 12.49
CA ARG A 50 43.56 -29.10 11.03
C ARG A 50 43.44 -27.81 10.23
N ALA A 51 42.95 -26.73 10.85
CA ALA A 51 42.96 -25.38 10.31
C ALA A 51 43.38 -24.40 11.40
N GLU A 52 44.04 -23.30 11.00
CA GLU A 52 44.41 -22.20 11.89
C GLU A 52 43.41 -21.03 11.81
N LEU A 53 42.73 -20.88 10.67
CA LEU A 53 41.78 -19.80 10.42
C LEU A 53 40.55 -20.32 9.66
N ALA A 54 39.37 -19.91 10.09
CA ALA A 54 38.13 -20.13 9.34
C ALA A 54 37.52 -18.79 8.92
N LEU A 55 37.37 -18.58 7.62
CA LEU A 55 36.82 -17.34 7.05
C LEU A 55 35.46 -17.59 6.40
N THR A 56 34.39 -17.20 7.10
CA THR A 56 33.01 -17.43 6.65
C THR A 56 32.03 -16.49 7.36
N SER A 57 30.79 -16.38 6.88
CA SER A 57 29.70 -15.70 7.60
C SER A 57 29.20 -16.61 8.72
N PHE A 58 29.78 -16.47 9.91
CA PHE A 58 29.56 -17.36 11.02
C PHE A 58 28.87 -16.67 12.19
N GLU A 59 27.84 -17.32 12.75
CA GLU A 59 27.19 -16.82 13.97
C GLU A 59 28.08 -17.07 15.19
N MET A 60 28.46 -15.98 15.87
CA MET A 60 29.09 -16.02 17.19
C MET A 60 28.06 -16.49 18.22
N SER A 61 28.30 -17.66 18.81
CA SER A 61 27.48 -18.18 19.90
C SER A 61 28.34 -18.57 21.08
N SER A 62 27.80 -18.46 22.29
CA SER A 62 28.53 -18.76 23.53
C SER A 62 29.16 -20.15 23.52
N ALA A 63 28.44 -21.17 23.07
CA ALA A 63 28.98 -22.53 23.00
C ALA A 63 30.21 -22.67 22.09
N ARG A 64 30.36 -21.80 21.08
CA ARG A 64 31.51 -21.79 20.18
C ARG A 64 32.64 -20.91 20.70
N GLN A 65 32.31 -19.80 21.37
CA GLN A 65 33.30 -18.95 22.05
C GLN A 65 34.03 -19.69 23.18
N ASP A 66 33.42 -20.72 23.76
CA ASP A 66 34.08 -21.56 24.78
C ASP A 66 35.23 -22.42 24.23
N VAL A 67 35.31 -22.62 22.90
CA VAL A 67 36.29 -23.52 22.27
C VAL A 67 37.18 -22.87 21.22
N ILE A 68 36.78 -21.70 20.68
CA ILE A 68 37.56 -20.94 19.72
C ILE A 68 37.45 -19.44 20.01
N ASP A 69 38.48 -18.70 19.63
CA ASP A 69 38.47 -17.24 19.67
C ASP A 69 37.93 -16.65 18.36
N PHE A 70 37.19 -15.55 18.48
CA PHE A 70 36.65 -14.82 17.33
C PHE A 70 37.39 -13.48 17.18
N ALA A 71 37.75 -13.15 15.94
CA ALA A 71 38.18 -11.80 15.61
C ALA A 71 37.02 -10.81 15.77
N ASP A 72 37.35 -9.56 16.12
CA ASP A 72 36.35 -8.53 16.36
C ASP A 72 35.46 -8.33 15.12
N ALA A 73 34.15 -8.38 15.31
CA ALA A 73 33.20 -8.57 14.23
C ALA A 73 33.05 -7.28 13.40
N ALA A 74 33.56 -7.27 12.16
CA ALA A 74 33.28 -6.20 11.22
C ALA A 74 31.78 -6.06 10.86
N PHE A 75 30.96 -7.09 11.17
CA PHE A 75 29.53 -7.17 10.85
C PHE A 75 28.72 -7.54 12.09
N MET A 76 28.61 -6.59 13.02
CA MET A 76 27.99 -6.80 14.33
C MET A 76 26.45 -6.92 14.30
N TYR A 77 25.80 -6.65 13.17
CA TYR A 77 24.34 -6.67 13.03
C TYR A 77 23.89 -7.88 12.21
N HIS A 78 23.44 -8.94 12.90
CA HIS A 78 22.76 -10.07 12.30
C HIS A 78 21.26 -9.99 12.59
N ASP A 79 20.51 -9.40 11.67
CA ASP A 79 19.06 -9.43 11.74
C ASP A 79 18.53 -10.72 11.11
N ARG A 80 17.72 -11.47 11.88
CA ARG A 80 17.01 -12.64 11.37
C ARG A 80 15.71 -12.18 10.71
N VAL A 81 15.63 -12.31 9.38
CA VAL A 81 14.44 -11.94 8.61
C VAL A 81 13.73 -13.19 8.13
N ILE A 82 12.41 -13.25 8.30
CA ILE A 82 11.56 -14.31 7.73
C ILE A 82 11.16 -13.88 6.32
N ILE A 83 11.48 -14.69 5.33
CA ILE A 83 11.13 -14.45 3.93
C ILE A 83 9.99 -15.40 3.56
N MET A 84 8.83 -14.85 3.19
CA MET A 84 7.70 -15.61 2.66
C MET A 84 7.44 -15.21 1.21
N PRO A 85 7.22 -16.17 0.28
CA PRO A 85 6.78 -15.85 -1.07
C PRO A 85 5.44 -15.12 -1.02
N VAL A 86 5.33 -14.02 -1.77
CA VAL A 86 4.08 -13.26 -1.89
C VAL A 86 3.02 -14.19 -2.48
N LYS A 87 2.03 -14.59 -1.67
CA LYS A 87 0.84 -15.25 -2.20
C LYS A 87 0.12 -14.23 -3.07
N SER A 88 -0.05 -14.55 -4.36
CA SER A 88 -0.88 -13.77 -5.26
C SER A 88 -2.26 -13.64 -4.62
N SER A 89 -2.59 -12.45 -4.12
CA SER A 89 -3.92 -12.18 -3.59
C SER A 89 -4.86 -12.22 -4.79
N TYR A 90 -5.71 -13.24 -4.85
CA TYR A 90 -6.79 -13.28 -5.81
C TYR A 90 -7.64 -12.03 -5.58
N THR A 91 -7.59 -11.09 -6.51
CA THR A 91 -8.42 -9.90 -6.50
C THR A 91 -9.88 -10.37 -6.60
N SER A 92 -10.54 -10.51 -5.45
CA SER A 92 -11.99 -10.62 -5.41
C SER A 92 -12.52 -9.36 -6.10
N HIS A 93 -13.20 -9.55 -7.23
CA HIS A 93 -13.71 -8.44 -8.02
C HIS A 93 -14.81 -7.75 -7.21
N ASP A 94 -14.44 -6.63 -6.60
CA ASP A 94 -15.38 -5.81 -5.85
C ASP A 94 -16.13 -4.90 -6.81
N TRP A 95 -17.30 -5.36 -7.26
CA TRP A 95 -18.19 -4.64 -8.17
C TRP A 95 -18.59 -3.24 -7.67
N PHE A 96 -18.55 -3.02 -6.35
CA PHE A 96 -18.89 -1.73 -5.73
C PHE A 96 -17.67 -1.02 -5.14
N GLY A 97 -16.46 -1.40 -5.55
CA GLY A 97 -15.22 -0.76 -5.11
C GLY A 97 -15.20 0.75 -5.38
N PHE A 98 -15.90 1.22 -6.42
CA PHE A 98 -16.03 2.64 -6.73
C PHE A 98 -16.86 3.43 -5.69
N MET A 99 -17.71 2.78 -4.88
CA MET A 99 -18.48 3.48 -3.84
C MET A 99 -17.68 3.68 -2.55
N LYS A 100 -16.62 2.89 -2.33
CA LYS A 100 -15.77 2.93 -1.12
C LYS A 100 -15.09 4.26 -0.79
N PRO A 101 -14.74 5.14 -1.75
CA PRO A 101 -14.12 6.43 -1.44
C PRO A 101 -14.99 7.37 -0.61
N PHE A 102 -16.32 7.16 -0.61
CA PHE A 102 -17.27 7.91 0.20
C PHE A 102 -18.03 6.98 1.16
N GLY A 103 -18.12 7.41 2.43
CA GLY A 103 -18.95 6.72 3.41
C GLY A 103 -20.42 6.74 3.02
N THR A 104 -21.17 5.74 3.47
CA THR A 104 -22.62 5.61 3.24
C THR A 104 -23.39 6.86 3.67
N HIS A 105 -22.98 7.50 4.77
CA HIS A 105 -23.58 8.75 5.25
C HIS A 105 -23.48 9.90 4.24
N LEU A 106 -22.34 10.02 3.54
CA LEU A 106 -22.13 11.06 2.53
C LEU A 106 -22.99 10.82 1.29
N TRP A 107 -23.14 9.55 0.87
CA TRP A 107 -24.05 9.18 -0.22
C TRP A 107 -25.50 9.53 0.09
N VAL A 108 -25.96 9.22 1.31
CA VAL A 108 -27.32 9.58 1.77
C VAL A 108 -27.49 11.09 1.81
N ALA A 109 -26.51 11.84 2.33
CA ALA A 109 -26.54 13.30 2.35
C ALA A 109 -26.62 13.92 0.94
N PHE A 110 -25.89 13.35 -0.03
CA PHE A 110 -25.91 13.79 -1.42
C PHE A 110 -27.29 13.58 -2.07
N VAL A 111 -27.86 12.37 -1.93
CA VAL A 111 -29.21 12.07 -2.45
C VAL A 111 -30.25 12.98 -1.79
N SER A 112 -30.19 13.13 -0.46
CA SER A 112 -31.11 14.00 0.28
C SER A 112 -31.02 15.45 -0.17
N THR A 113 -29.80 16.00 -0.31
CA THR A 113 -29.59 17.39 -0.74
C THR A 113 -30.10 17.61 -2.18
N SER A 114 -29.88 16.64 -3.06
CA SER A 114 -30.35 16.69 -4.44
C SER A 114 -31.88 16.76 -4.51
N VAL A 115 -32.59 15.94 -3.73
CA VAL A 115 -34.06 15.95 -3.65
C VAL A 115 -34.58 17.29 -3.12
N VAL A 116 -33.97 17.83 -2.07
CA VAL A 116 -34.36 19.15 -1.52
C VAL A 116 -34.20 20.25 -2.57
N LEU A 117 -33.15 20.22 -3.38
CA LEU A 117 -32.93 21.22 -4.42
C LEU A 117 -33.92 21.11 -5.57
N VAL A 118 -34.28 19.90 -6.01
CA VAL A 118 -35.34 19.70 -7.02
C VAL A 118 -36.66 20.30 -6.53
N ILE A 119 -37.02 20.06 -5.26
CA ILE A 119 -38.25 20.61 -4.66
C ILE A 119 -38.17 22.13 -4.55
N MET A 120 -37.03 22.69 -4.11
CA MET A 120 -36.83 24.13 -4.00
C MET A 120 -36.96 24.83 -5.35
N VAL A 121 -36.34 24.30 -6.40
CA VAL A 121 -36.42 24.85 -7.75
C VAL A 121 -37.86 24.80 -8.28
N TRP A 122 -38.54 23.67 -8.09
CA TRP A 122 -39.94 23.53 -8.46
C TRP A 122 -40.84 24.55 -7.74
N LEU A 123 -40.63 24.77 -6.43
CA LEU A 123 -41.36 25.80 -5.67
C LEU A 123 -41.06 27.21 -6.21
N ILE A 124 -39.79 27.53 -6.48
CA ILE A 124 -39.39 28.85 -7.01
C ILE A 124 -40.06 29.11 -8.36
N ASP A 125 -40.15 28.10 -9.23
CA ASP A 125 -40.78 28.27 -10.54
C ASP A 125 -42.32 28.33 -10.45
N MET A 126 -42.92 27.55 -9.55
CA MET A 126 -44.38 27.55 -9.29
C MET A 126 -44.87 28.89 -8.73
N TYR A 127 -44.13 29.50 -7.80
CA TYR A 127 -44.49 30.80 -7.20
C TYR A 127 -44.00 32.00 -8.02
N SER A 128 -43.15 31.80 -9.03
CA SER A 128 -42.65 32.89 -9.86
C SER A 128 -43.72 33.37 -10.87
N PRO A 129 -44.07 34.67 -10.88
CA PRO A 129 -45.03 35.23 -11.83
C PRO A 129 -44.55 35.20 -13.29
N TYR A 130 -43.29 34.83 -13.54
CA TYR A 130 -42.68 34.72 -14.87
C TYR A 130 -42.80 33.31 -15.50
N GLY A 131 -43.09 32.26 -14.72
CA GLY A 131 -43.23 30.88 -15.22
C GLY A 131 -44.64 30.55 -15.72
N TYR A 132 -45.66 31.02 -15.00
CA TYR A 132 -47.06 30.59 -15.22
C TYR A 132 -47.77 31.29 -16.40
N LYS A 133 -47.30 32.45 -16.86
CA LYS A 133 -48.12 33.37 -17.67
C LYS A 133 -47.89 33.38 -19.19
N HIS A 134 -46.98 32.59 -19.75
CA HIS A 134 -46.67 32.75 -21.18
C HIS A 134 -46.83 31.56 -22.13
N HIS A 135 -46.95 30.29 -21.69
CA HIS A 135 -47.39 29.17 -22.56
C HIS A 135 -48.01 28.03 -21.72
N PHE A 136 -48.89 27.24 -22.34
CA PHE A 136 -49.68 26.12 -21.78
C PHE A 136 -48.87 24.90 -21.26
N GLN A 137 -47.64 25.08 -20.78
CA GLN A 137 -46.83 23.99 -20.22
C GLN A 137 -46.55 24.27 -18.74
N VAL A 138 -47.13 23.45 -17.89
CA VAL A 138 -46.87 23.45 -16.45
C VAL A 138 -45.51 22.82 -16.21
N PHE A 139 -44.58 23.56 -15.62
CA PHE A 139 -43.28 23.03 -15.22
C PHE A 139 -43.47 21.93 -14.17
N THR A 140 -43.20 20.69 -14.55
CA THR A 140 -43.41 19.53 -13.69
C THR A 140 -42.15 19.23 -12.88
N LEU A 141 -42.27 18.58 -11.72
CA LEU A 141 -41.12 18.10 -10.93
C LEU A 141 -40.11 17.28 -11.76
N ARG A 142 -40.60 16.55 -12.77
CA ARG A 142 -39.79 15.80 -13.73
C ARG A 142 -38.91 16.72 -14.57
N ASP A 143 -39.45 17.83 -15.03
CA ASP A 143 -38.74 18.79 -15.86
C ASP A 143 -37.68 19.51 -15.03
N SER A 144 -37.98 19.83 -13.76
CA SER A 144 -37.00 20.36 -12.80
C SER A 144 -35.84 19.40 -12.55
N PHE A 145 -36.13 18.10 -12.41
CA PHE A 145 -35.09 17.08 -12.23
C PHE A 145 -34.24 16.89 -13.49
N SER A 146 -34.86 16.92 -14.67
CA SER A 146 -34.18 16.81 -15.97
C SER A 146 -33.27 18.01 -16.24
N ASP A 147 -33.74 19.23 -15.97
CA ASP A 147 -32.99 20.49 -16.12
C ASP A 147 -31.82 20.59 -15.11
N LEU A 148 -32.04 20.12 -13.87
CA LEU A 148 -30.97 20.05 -12.87
C LEU A 148 -29.87 19.06 -13.28
N SER A 149 -30.28 17.89 -13.78
CA SER A 149 -29.37 16.84 -14.25
C SER A 149 -28.62 17.28 -15.50
N SER A 150 -29.29 17.98 -16.43
CA SER A 150 -28.68 18.48 -17.66
C SER A 150 -27.60 19.52 -17.37
N THR A 151 -27.83 20.41 -16.41
CA THR A 151 -26.88 21.45 -16.01
C THR A 151 -25.62 20.87 -15.38
N VAL A 152 -25.75 19.84 -14.54
CA VAL A 152 -24.61 19.19 -13.87
C VAL A 152 -23.79 18.33 -14.83
N PHE A 153 -24.46 17.46 -15.59
CA PHE A 153 -23.77 16.50 -16.44
C PHE A 153 -23.44 17.06 -17.83
N LYS A 154 -23.92 18.28 -18.13
CA LYS A 154 -23.86 18.89 -19.47
C LYS A 154 -24.46 17.98 -20.56
N ILE A 155 -25.47 17.19 -20.18
CA ILE A 155 -26.22 16.31 -21.08
C ILE A 155 -27.56 17.00 -21.32
N ASN A 156 -27.86 17.42 -22.55
CA ASN A 156 -29.16 18.02 -22.86
C ASN A 156 -30.22 16.92 -22.84
N LEU A 157 -30.95 16.78 -21.72
CA LEU A 157 -31.97 15.76 -21.51
C LEU A 157 -33.34 16.22 -22.02
N ASP A 158 -33.69 17.50 -21.84
CA ASP A 158 -34.94 18.11 -22.32
C ASP A 158 -34.71 19.58 -22.71
N ASP A 159 -35.54 20.11 -23.61
CA ASP A 159 -35.44 21.48 -24.16
C ASP A 159 -36.16 22.55 -23.28
N VAL A 160 -36.68 22.12 -22.13
CA VAL A 160 -37.43 22.98 -21.19
C VAL A 160 -36.50 23.43 -20.08
N THR A 161 -36.08 24.70 -20.13
CA THR A 161 -35.19 25.32 -19.14
C THR A 161 -35.94 26.31 -18.26
N ALA A 162 -35.59 26.39 -16.98
CA ALA A 162 -36.21 27.38 -16.08
C ALA A 162 -35.92 28.82 -16.56
N ARG A 163 -36.99 29.61 -16.72
CA ARG A 163 -36.91 30.98 -17.26
C ARG A 163 -36.63 32.05 -16.20
N SER A 164 -36.86 31.75 -14.93
CA SER A 164 -36.69 32.69 -13.82
C SER A 164 -35.21 32.98 -13.49
N PRO A 165 -34.80 34.25 -13.31
CA PRO A 165 -33.43 34.60 -12.93
C PRO A 165 -33.03 34.02 -11.55
N SER A 166 -33.98 33.87 -10.62
CA SER A 166 -33.74 33.26 -9.30
C SER A 166 -33.46 31.76 -9.42
N ALA A 167 -34.17 31.04 -10.29
CA ALA A 167 -33.94 29.62 -10.53
C ALA A 167 -32.55 29.39 -11.16
N ARG A 168 -32.14 30.25 -12.10
CA ARG A 168 -30.80 30.21 -12.70
C ARG A 168 -29.68 30.41 -11.68
N PHE A 169 -29.87 31.32 -10.71
CA PHE A 169 -28.91 31.51 -9.63
C PHE A 169 -28.80 30.26 -8.75
N THR A 170 -29.93 29.65 -8.38
CA THR A 170 -29.95 28.39 -7.62
C THR A 170 -29.24 27.26 -8.36
N TYR A 171 -29.45 27.14 -9.67
CA TYR A 171 -28.72 26.17 -10.50
C TYR A 171 -27.22 26.43 -10.53
N ALA A 172 -26.78 27.68 -10.69
CA ALA A 172 -25.36 28.02 -10.70
C ALA A 172 -24.66 27.62 -9.38
N VAL A 173 -25.30 27.88 -8.24
CA VAL A 173 -24.81 27.47 -6.92
C VAL A 173 -24.73 25.94 -6.81
N PHE A 174 -25.76 25.23 -7.28
CA PHE A 174 -25.77 23.78 -7.27
C PHE A 174 -24.69 23.16 -8.18
N SER A 175 -24.51 23.71 -9.39
CA SER A 175 -23.45 23.28 -10.32
C SER A 175 -22.07 23.46 -9.71
N PHE A 176 -21.84 24.59 -9.02
CA PHE A 176 -20.59 24.83 -8.31
C PHE A 176 -20.37 23.82 -7.17
N GLY A 177 -21.39 23.56 -6.34
CA GLY A 177 -21.31 22.56 -5.28
C GLY A 177 -21.06 21.14 -5.80
N THR A 178 -21.69 20.79 -6.91
CA THR A 178 -21.50 19.47 -7.54
C THR A 178 -20.10 19.32 -8.13
N LEU A 179 -19.54 20.39 -8.70
CA LEU A 179 -18.15 20.39 -9.17
C LEU A 179 -17.16 20.11 -8.03
N ILE A 180 -17.36 20.74 -6.87
CA ILE A 180 -16.55 20.46 -5.67
C ILE A 180 -16.68 18.99 -5.28
N LEU A 181 -17.91 18.46 -5.25
CA LEU A 181 -18.15 17.06 -4.88
C LEU A 181 -17.47 16.06 -5.82
N ILE A 182 -17.56 16.27 -7.13
CA ILE A 182 -16.89 15.44 -8.14
C ILE A 182 -15.37 15.52 -7.98
N SER A 183 -14.84 16.71 -7.72
CA SER A 183 -13.41 16.91 -7.49
C SER A 183 -12.92 16.16 -6.25
N THR A 184 -13.64 16.27 -5.12
CA THR A 184 -13.31 15.55 -3.89
C THR A 184 -13.45 14.04 -4.05
N TYR A 185 -14.49 13.57 -4.75
CA TYR A 185 -14.65 12.15 -5.06
C TYR A 185 -13.47 11.61 -5.85
N THR A 186 -13.07 12.32 -6.91
CA THR A 186 -11.95 11.92 -7.77
C THR A 186 -10.64 11.89 -6.99
N ALA A 187 -10.41 12.86 -6.11
CA ALA A 187 -9.25 12.88 -5.23
C ALA A 187 -9.22 11.69 -4.26
N ASN A 188 -10.34 11.40 -3.58
CA ASN A 188 -10.43 10.29 -2.62
C ASN A 188 -10.34 8.93 -3.31
N LEU A 189 -10.93 8.80 -4.51
CA LEU A 189 -10.80 7.61 -5.34
C LEU A 189 -9.34 7.39 -5.75
N MET A 190 -8.63 8.44 -6.14
CA MET A 190 -7.20 8.36 -6.48
C MET A 190 -6.36 7.93 -5.28
N VAL A 191 -6.62 8.49 -4.08
CA VAL A 191 -5.96 8.06 -2.84
C VAL A 191 -6.18 6.57 -2.60
N PHE A 192 -7.43 6.10 -2.73
CA PHE A 192 -7.77 4.69 -2.56
C PHE A 192 -7.08 3.77 -3.58
N LEU A 193 -6.93 4.22 -4.84
CA LEU A 193 -6.27 3.44 -5.89
C LEU A 193 -4.74 3.37 -5.72
N ILE A 194 -4.14 4.38 -5.10
CA ILE A 194 -2.69 4.45 -4.87
C ILE A 194 -2.30 3.76 -3.55
N GLU A 195 -3.22 3.71 -2.57
CA GLU A 195 -2.98 3.07 -1.29
C GLU A 195 -2.81 1.55 -1.45
N LYS A 196 -1.56 1.12 -1.53
CA LYS A 196 -1.19 -0.29 -1.43
C LYS A 196 -1.32 -0.70 0.04
N LYS A 197 -2.38 -1.44 0.39
CA LYS A 197 -2.41 -2.18 1.65
C LYS A 197 -1.39 -3.30 1.57
N VAL A 198 -0.20 -3.06 2.12
CA VAL A 198 0.79 -4.13 2.34
C VAL A 198 0.36 -4.86 3.60
N GLU A 199 -0.52 -5.84 3.43
CA GLU A 199 -0.78 -6.82 4.48
C GLU A 199 0.40 -7.81 4.45
N PHE A 200 1.32 -7.64 5.39
CA PHE A 200 2.40 -8.59 5.57
C PHE A 200 1.78 -9.93 5.99
N PRO A 201 2.12 -11.04 5.32
CA PRO A 201 1.51 -12.33 5.63
C PRO A 201 1.98 -12.90 6.98
N ILE A 202 3.07 -12.36 7.54
CA ILE A 202 3.58 -12.69 8.87
C ILE A 202 4.04 -11.38 9.51
N SER A 203 3.59 -11.13 10.74
CA SER A 203 4.00 -9.96 11.54
C SER A 203 5.28 -10.20 12.34
N GLY A 204 5.62 -11.46 12.64
CA GLY A 204 6.85 -11.83 13.34
C GLY A 204 6.84 -13.25 13.89
N LEU A 205 7.67 -13.49 14.92
CA LEU A 205 7.82 -14.80 15.56
C LEU A 205 6.59 -15.23 16.40
N HIS A 206 5.76 -14.27 16.78
CA HIS A 206 4.61 -14.46 17.68
C HIS A 206 3.25 -14.47 16.97
N ASP A 207 3.26 -14.42 15.64
CA ASP A 207 2.05 -14.59 14.82
C ASP A 207 1.58 -16.06 14.85
#